data_AF-A0A7S2IN29-F1
#
_entry.id   AF-A0A7S2IN29-F1
#
_cell.length_a   1.000
_cell.length_b   1.000
_cell.length_c   1.000
_cell.angle_alpha   90.00
_cell.angle_beta   90.00
_cell.angle_gamma   90.00
#
_symmetry.space_group_name_H-M   'P 1'
#
loop_
_entity.id
_entity.type
_entity.pdbx_description
1 polymer ?
#
loop_
_entity_poly.entity_id
_entity_poly.type
_entity_poly.pdbx_seq_one_letter_code
_entity_poly.pdbx_strand_id
1 'polypeptide(L)'
;RLCCCVPGVVLFSLVGVLGVTPFLCPAAFLTLTAVLSAISLGWTANMGVACVFGARRLRQCTTVDWHSKLVQLQEEYTEDSDVLHVVILPNYKEDEKMLLQTLEGIAESPMARSCIRVVLAMEEREGAAAEAKASRLIARMADRFANICATYHPADLPGDLVGKSSNTQWAYRHALQRYSAKLNQFDASRVFVTVGDADTLWHDQYFSYIAYDGLCMP
;
A
#
# COMPACT_ATOMS: atom_id res chain seq x y z
N ARG A 1 13.00 25.79 6.60
CA ARG A 1 11.96 26.72 6.10
C ARG A 1 12.14 27.06 4.62
N LEU A 2 13.34 27.43 4.15
CA LEU A 2 13.59 27.70 2.71
C LEU A 2 13.16 26.54 1.78
N CYS A 3 13.53 25.30 2.10
CA CYS A 3 13.20 24.13 1.25
C CYS A 3 11.69 23.88 1.08
N CYS A 4 10.86 24.31 2.03
CA CYS A 4 9.41 24.19 1.92
C CYS A 4 8.80 25.26 1.01
N CYS A 5 9.48 26.41 0.85
CA CYS A 5 9.01 27.53 0.04
C CYS A 5 9.45 27.44 -1.43
N VAL A 6 10.54 26.73 -1.72
CA VAL A 6 11.11 26.61 -3.08
C VAL A 6 10.07 26.18 -4.13
N PRO A 7 9.25 25.14 -3.90
CA PRO A 7 8.24 24.73 -4.90
C PRO A 7 7.21 25.82 -5.18
N GLY A 8 6.75 26.50 -4.13
CA GLY A 8 5.81 27.61 -4.25
C GLY A 8 6.42 28.78 -5.01
N VAL A 9 7.63 29.20 -4.66
CA VAL A 9 8.33 30.31 -5.33
C VAL A 9 8.54 29.99 -6.82
N VAL A 10 8.99 28.77 -7.15
CA VAL A 10 9.17 28.35 -8.55
C VAL A 10 7.84 28.37 -9.29
N LEU A 11 6.78 27.80 -8.74
CA LEU A 11 5.45 27.77 -9.36
C LEU A 11 4.90 29.18 -9.60
N PHE A 12 4.86 30.02 -8.57
CA PHE A 12 4.30 31.37 -8.68
C PHE A 12 5.15 32.28 -9.55
N SER A 13 6.48 32.12 -9.55
CA SER A 13 7.37 32.87 -10.45
C SER A 13 7.12 32.51 -11.92
N LEU A 14 6.94 31.22 -12.25
CA LEU A 14 6.65 30.76 -13.60
C LEU A 14 5.30 31.29 -14.11
N VAL A 15 4.27 31.25 -13.25
CA VAL A 15 2.94 31.81 -13.56
C VAL A 15 3.04 33.33 -13.79
N GLY A 16 3.79 34.05 -12.95
CA GLY A 16 4.02 35.48 -13.11
C GLY A 16 4.72 35.83 -14.43
N VAL A 17 5.78 35.09 -14.77
CA VAL A 17 6.50 35.26 -16.05
C VAL A 17 5.55 35.03 -17.24
N LEU A 18 4.74 33.97 -17.20
CA LEU A 18 3.76 33.68 -18.26
C LEU A 18 2.65 34.71 -18.36
N GLY A 19 2.24 35.34 -17.26
CA GLY A 19 1.22 36.38 -17.24
C GLY A 19 1.71 37.72 -17.80
N VAL A 20 2.99 38.07 -17.60
CA VAL A 20 3.56 39.36 -18.02
C VAL A 20 4.16 39.32 -19.43
N THR A 21 4.77 38.21 -19.83
CA THR A 21 5.46 38.07 -21.13
C THR A 21 4.62 38.36 -22.38
N PRO A 22 3.30 38.06 -22.45
CA PRO A 22 2.47 38.42 -23.61
C PRO A 22 2.45 39.92 -23.91
N PHE A 23 2.52 40.75 -22.86
CA PHE A 23 2.44 42.20 -22.98
C PHE A 23 3.79 42.85 -23.30
N LEU A 24 4.90 42.19 -22.95
CA LEU A 24 6.25 42.70 -23.17
C LEU A 24 6.88 42.21 -24.48
N CYS A 25 6.76 40.91 -24.76
CA CYS A 25 7.38 40.28 -25.93
C CYS A 25 6.58 39.04 -26.35
N PRO A 26 5.66 39.18 -27.33
CA PRO A 26 4.83 38.07 -27.80
C PRO A 26 5.64 36.86 -28.30
N ALA A 27 6.78 37.10 -28.94
CA ALA A 27 7.66 36.03 -29.41
C ALA A 27 8.22 35.18 -28.26
N ALA A 28 8.65 35.82 -27.16
CA ALA A 28 9.15 35.13 -25.98
C ALA A 28 8.05 34.33 -25.26
N PHE A 29 6.82 34.85 -25.24
CA PHE A 29 5.68 34.11 -24.72
C PHE A 29 5.39 32.84 -25.54
N LEU A 30 5.37 32.94 -26.87
CA LEU A 30 5.14 31.80 -27.75
C LEU A 30 6.23 30.72 -27.63
N THR A 31 7.50 31.11 -27.50
CA THR A 31 8.59 30.14 -27.31
C THR A 31 8.51 29.46 -25.95
N LEU A 32 8.26 30.20 -24.88
CA LEU A 32 8.13 29.65 -23.53
C LEU A 32 6.96 28.67 -23.43
N THR A 33 5.80 29.05 -23.96
CA THR A 33 4.61 28.18 -23.99
C THR A 33 4.82 26.94 -24.85
N ALA A 34 5.51 27.06 -26.00
CA ALA A 34 5.86 25.90 -26.84
C ALA A 34 6.78 24.91 -26.11
N VAL A 35 7.80 25.41 -25.40
CA VAL A 35 8.72 24.57 -24.59
C VAL A 35 7.96 23.86 -23.47
N LEU A 36 7.14 24.57 -22.69
CA LEU A 36 6.33 23.98 -21.62
C LEU A 36 5.35 22.93 -22.16
N SER A 37 4.74 23.19 -23.31
CA SER A 37 3.85 22.24 -23.99
C SER A 37 4.60 20.98 -24.41
N ALA A 38 5.81 21.12 -24.97
CA ALA A 38 6.65 19.98 -25.35
C ALA A 38 7.06 19.13 -24.14
N ILE A 39 7.45 19.76 -23.02
CA ILE A 39 7.76 19.05 -21.77
C ILE A 39 6.53 18.30 -21.25
N SER A 40 5.38 18.97 -21.20
CA SER A 40 4.11 18.36 -20.74
C SER A 40 3.68 17.19 -21.62
N LEU A 41 3.86 17.32 -22.94
CA LEU A 41 3.61 16.25 -23.90
C LEU A 41 4.56 15.07 -23.67
N GLY A 42 5.85 15.33 -23.45
CA GLY A 42 6.84 14.30 -23.14
C GLY A 42 6.50 13.50 -21.87
N TRP A 43 6.12 14.20 -20.79
CA TRP A 43 5.67 13.57 -19.54
C TRP A 43 4.41 12.73 -19.74
N THR A 44 3.42 13.27 -20.46
CA THR A 44 2.16 12.56 -20.75
C THR A 44 2.38 11.34 -21.64
N ALA A 45 3.26 11.45 -22.64
CA ALA A 45 3.64 10.33 -23.51
C ALA A 45 4.38 9.25 -22.72
N ASN A 46 5.33 9.62 -21.87
CA ASN A 46 6.03 8.68 -21.00
C ASN A 46 5.06 7.93 -20.08
N MET A 47 4.12 8.65 -19.45
CA MET A 47 3.07 8.03 -18.63
C MET A 47 2.20 7.09 -19.45
N GLY A 48 1.77 7.49 -20.66
CA GLY A 48 0.97 6.65 -21.55
C GLY A 48 1.69 5.36 -21.94
N VAL A 49 2.97 5.46 -22.29
CA VAL A 49 3.83 4.30 -22.60
C VAL A 49 3.96 3.39 -21.38
N ALA A 50 4.28 3.95 -20.21
CA ALA A 50 4.40 3.20 -18.96
C ALA A 50 3.09 2.48 -18.58
N CYS A 51 1.93 3.12 -18.76
CA CYS A 51 0.62 2.50 -18.54
C CYS A 51 0.37 1.31 -19.47
N VAL A 52 0.74 1.42 -20.76
CA VAL A 52 0.59 0.30 -21.72
C VAL A 52 1.49 -0.88 -21.33
N PHE A 53 2.76 -0.61 -20.98
CA PHE A 53 3.67 -1.65 -20.52
C PHE A 53 3.21 -2.27 -19.21
N GLY A 54 2.81 -1.46 -18.24
CA GLY A 54 2.28 -1.91 -16.95
C GLY A 54 1.03 -2.79 -17.10
N ALA A 55 0.08 -2.38 -17.95
CA ALA A 55 -1.14 -3.15 -18.20
C ALA A 55 -0.84 -4.49 -18.89
N ARG A 56 0.10 -4.52 -19.84
CA ARG A 56 0.53 -5.78 -20.49
C ARG A 56 1.21 -6.71 -19.48
N ARG A 57 2.12 -6.19 -18.66
CA ARG A 57 2.81 -6.96 -17.63
C ARG A 57 1.84 -7.49 -16.58
N LEU A 58 0.91 -6.67 -16.11
CA LEU A 58 -0.14 -7.09 -15.17
C LEU A 58 -0.95 -8.24 -15.76
N ARG A 59 -1.45 -8.12 -17.00
CA ARG A 59 -2.21 -9.19 -17.67
C ARG A 59 -1.42 -10.49 -17.78
N GLN A 60 -0.14 -10.41 -18.11
CA GLN A 60 0.72 -11.59 -18.16
C GLN A 60 0.89 -12.21 -16.77
N CYS A 61 1.18 -11.39 -15.75
CA CYS A 61 1.32 -11.84 -14.37
C CYS A 61 0.04 -12.50 -13.85
N THR A 62 -1.16 -11.98 -14.16
CA THR A 62 -2.42 -12.57 -13.69
C THR A 62 -2.77 -13.91 -14.34
N THR A 63 -2.12 -14.29 -15.44
CA THR A 63 -2.32 -15.62 -16.06
C THR A 63 -1.48 -16.73 -15.44
N VAL A 64 -0.53 -16.37 -14.58
CA VAL A 64 0.39 -17.30 -13.95
C VAL A 64 -0.17 -17.71 -12.59
N ASP A 65 -0.15 -19.02 -12.31
CA ASP A 65 -0.37 -19.53 -10.97
C ASP A 65 0.91 -19.39 -10.14
N TRP A 66 0.99 -18.27 -9.42
CA TRP A 66 2.14 -17.94 -8.58
C TRP A 66 2.22 -18.81 -7.34
N HIS A 67 1.08 -19.30 -6.82
CA HIS A 67 1.08 -20.19 -5.67
C HIS A 67 1.78 -21.51 -6.01
N SER A 68 1.46 -22.12 -7.15
CA SER A 68 2.16 -23.32 -7.61
C SER A 68 3.67 -23.10 -7.78
N LYS A 69 4.09 -21.94 -8.31
CA LYS A 69 5.51 -21.58 -8.42
C LYS A 69 6.19 -21.37 -7.07
N LEU A 70 5.49 -20.75 -6.12
CA LEU A 70 5.99 -20.56 -4.76
C LEU A 70 6.22 -21.90 -4.07
N VAL A 71 5.26 -22.83 -4.17
CA VAL A 71 5.40 -24.17 -3.59
C VAL A 71 6.60 -24.91 -4.18
N GLN A 72 6.76 -24.91 -5.51
CA GLN A 72 7.93 -25.51 -6.17
C GLN A 72 9.25 -24.90 -5.71
N LEU A 73 9.29 -23.56 -5.58
CA LEU A 73 10.48 -22.86 -5.07
C LEU A 73 10.77 -23.27 -3.62
N GLN A 74 9.74 -23.38 -2.78
CA GLN A 74 9.86 -23.78 -1.38
C GLN A 74 10.32 -25.23 -1.19
N GLU A 75 9.99 -26.14 -2.11
CA GLU A 75 10.46 -27.54 -2.11
C GLU A 75 11.95 -27.67 -2.42
N GLU A 76 12.54 -26.71 -3.16
CA GLU A 76 13.97 -26.67 -3.43
C GLU A 76 14.79 -26.29 -2.18
N TYR A 77 14.17 -25.57 -1.23
CA TYR A 77 14.77 -25.24 0.06
C TYR A 77 14.69 -26.44 1.03
N THR A 78 15.84 -26.83 1.59
CA THR A 78 15.97 -28.04 2.42
C THR A 78 15.50 -27.86 3.87
N GLU A 79 15.31 -26.62 4.34
CA GLU A 79 14.82 -26.29 5.69
C GLU A 79 13.83 -25.11 5.67
N ASP A 80 12.87 -25.15 6.61
CA ASP A 80 11.85 -24.14 6.99
C ASP A 80 11.63 -23.00 5.97
N SER A 81 10.88 -23.32 4.91
CA SER A 81 10.60 -22.37 3.83
C SER A 81 9.34 -21.54 4.07
N ASP A 82 8.78 -21.61 5.28
CA ASP A 82 7.55 -20.92 5.66
C ASP A 82 7.64 -19.41 5.45
N VAL A 83 6.62 -18.87 4.80
CA VAL A 83 6.47 -17.43 4.54
C VAL A 83 5.42 -16.85 5.47
N LEU A 84 5.66 -15.63 5.95
CA LEU A 84 4.72 -14.90 6.78
C LEU A 84 4.33 -13.58 6.12
N HIS A 85 3.03 -13.33 6.00
CA HIS A 85 2.50 -12.05 5.56
C HIS A 85 1.85 -11.31 6.73
N VAL A 86 2.23 -10.05 6.94
CA VAL A 86 1.51 -9.10 7.79
C VAL A 86 0.84 -8.06 6.90
N VAL A 87 -0.49 -8.07 6.87
CA VAL A 87 -1.28 -7.14 6.05
C VAL A 87 -1.93 -6.11 6.96
N ILE A 88 -1.53 -4.85 6.80
CA ILE A 88 -2.01 -3.73 7.60
C ILE A 88 -3.01 -2.92 6.78
N LEU A 89 -4.22 -2.78 7.29
CA LEU A 89 -5.32 -2.05 6.65
C LEU A 89 -5.70 -0.82 7.50
N PRO A 90 -5.01 0.33 7.32
CA PRO A 90 -5.43 1.59 7.94
C PRO A 90 -6.82 1.99 7.46
N ASN A 91 -7.71 2.28 8.41
CA ASN A 91 -9.06 2.72 8.13
C ASN A 91 -9.53 3.73 9.19
N TYR A 92 -10.25 4.75 8.74
CA TYR A 92 -10.89 5.75 9.61
C TYR A 92 -12.24 6.14 9.01
N LYS A 93 -13.33 5.83 9.71
CA LYS A 93 -14.71 6.04 9.23
C LYS A 93 -15.04 5.36 7.89
N GLU A 94 -14.28 4.34 7.51
CA GLU A 94 -14.57 3.54 6.32
C GLU A 94 -15.78 2.64 6.54
N ASP A 95 -16.51 2.36 5.45
CA ASP A 95 -17.66 1.47 5.43
C ASP A 95 -17.24 0.03 5.77
N GLU A 96 -17.93 -0.59 6.72
CA GLU A 96 -17.73 -1.98 7.11
C GLU A 96 -17.94 -2.95 5.94
N LYS A 97 -18.89 -2.69 5.04
CA LYS A 97 -19.13 -3.55 3.87
C LYS A 97 -17.96 -3.53 2.90
N MET A 98 -17.35 -2.36 2.71
CA MET A 98 -16.18 -2.22 1.85
C MET A 98 -14.96 -2.91 2.47
N LEU A 99 -14.71 -2.68 3.76
CA LEU A 99 -13.66 -3.40 4.50
C LEU A 99 -13.84 -4.92 4.42
N LEU A 100 -15.07 -5.40 4.56
CA LEU A 100 -15.39 -6.80 4.43
C LEU A 100 -15.09 -7.33 3.02
N GLN A 101 -15.43 -6.60 1.96
CA GLN A 101 -15.10 -6.99 0.58
C GLN A 101 -13.58 -7.10 0.37
N THR A 102 -12.82 -6.15 0.92
CA THR A 102 -11.35 -6.20 0.88
C THR A 102 -10.81 -7.40 1.66
N LEU A 103 -11.34 -7.68 2.85
CA LEU A 103 -10.97 -8.88 3.61
C LEU A 103 -11.34 -10.17 2.88
N GLU A 104 -12.53 -10.25 2.27
CA GLU A 104 -12.94 -11.39 1.45
C GLU A 104 -11.96 -11.59 0.28
N GLY A 105 -11.56 -10.52 -0.42
CA GLY A 105 -10.54 -10.59 -1.48
C GLY A 105 -9.17 -11.10 -1.01
N ILE A 106 -8.69 -10.68 0.17
CA ILE A 106 -7.46 -11.23 0.76
C ILE A 106 -7.65 -12.71 1.11
N ALA A 107 -8.82 -13.09 1.62
CA ALA A 107 -9.16 -14.44 2.05
C ALA A 107 -9.33 -15.45 0.89
N GLU A 108 -9.42 -14.98 -0.35
CA GLU A 108 -9.35 -15.84 -1.55
C GLU A 108 -7.91 -16.25 -1.89
N SER A 109 -6.91 -15.65 -1.25
CA SER A 109 -5.53 -16.09 -1.44
C SER A 109 -5.31 -17.50 -0.90
N PRO A 110 -4.62 -18.40 -1.65
CA PRO A 110 -4.27 -19.73 -1.16
C PRO A 110 -3.47 -19.71 0.16
N MET A 111 -2.77 -18.62 0.43
CA MET A 111 -1.93 -18.43 1.62
C MET A 111 -2.70 -17.90 2.84
N ALA A 112 -3.99 -17.57 2.71
CA ALA A 112 -4.72 -16.80 3.71
C ALA A 112 -4.71 -17.45 5.10
N ARG A 113 -5.07 -18.74 5.18
CA ARG A 113 -5.24 -19.46 6.45
C ARG A 113 -3.92 -19.85 7.14
N SER A 114 -2.84 -20.02 6.39
CA SER A 114 -1.55 -20.50 6.89
C SER A 114 -0.57 -19.35 7.18
N CYS A 115 -0.50 -18.37 6.28
CA CYS A 115 0.59 -17.39 6.27
C CYS A 115 0.12 -15.96 6.61
N ILE A 116 -1.11 -15.59 6.23
CA ILE A 116 -1.57 -14.20 6.29
C ILE A 116 -2.10 -13.82 7.67
N ARG A 117 -1.54 -12.76 8.24
CA ARG A 117 -1.98 -12.12 9.49
C ARG A 117 -2.46 -10.72 9.16
N VAL A 118 -3.74 -10.46 9.38
CA VAL A 118 -4.36 -9.15 9.08
C VAL A 118 -4.42 -8.28 10.34
N VAL A 119 -4.08 -7.01 10.17
CA VAL A 119 -4.13 -5.97 11.21
C VAL A 119 -5.05 -4.86 10.73
N LEU A 120 -6.24 -4.80 11.31
CA LEU A 120 -7.16 -3.68 11.13
C LEU A 120 -6.64 -2.49 11.95
N ALA A 121 -6.09 -1.50 11.27
CA ALA A 121 -5.52 -0.32 11.89
C ALA A 121 -6.61 0.75 12.04
N MET A 122 -7.30 0.69 13.18
CA MET A 122 -8.41 1.59 13.57
C MET A 122 -7.86 2.85 14.24
N GLU A 123 -8.71 3.87 14.36
CA GLU A 123 -8.38 5.07 15.15
C GLU A 123 -9.33 5.24 16.34
N GLU A 124 -8.78 5.51 17.53
CA GLU A 124 -9.58 5.71 18.76
C GLU A 124 -10.56 6.88 18.64
N ARG A 125 -10.24 7.89 17.83
CA ARG A 125 -11.12 9.04 17.57
C ARG A 125 -12.43 8.68 16.84
N GLU A 126 -12.55 7.48 16.28
CA GLU A 126 -13.83 6.96 15.76
C GLU A 126 -14.74 6.44 16.89
N GLY A 127 -14.19 6.24 18.09
CA GLY A 127 -14.90 5.86 19.30
C GLY A 127 -15.46 4.43 19.25
N ALA A 128 -16.53 4.19 20.01
CA ALA A 128 -17.14 2.86 20.17
C ALA A 128 -17.60 2.21 18.83
N ALA A 129 -17.83 3.02 17.79
CA ALA A 129 -18.19 2.51 16.47
C ALA A 129 -17.03 1.71 15.84
N ALA A 130 -15.79 2.14 16.01
CA ALA A 130 -14.62 1.43 15.52
C ALA A 130 -14.45 0.07 16.20
N GLU A 131 -14.56 0.01 17.53
CA GLU A 131 -14.43 -1.24 18.29
C GLU A 131 -15.52 -2.25 17.92
N ALA A 132 -16.76 -1.79 17.78
CA ALA A 132 -17.88 -2.65 17.39
C ALA A 132 -17.71 -3.17 15.96
N LYS A 133 -17.28 -2.31 15.02
CA LYS A 133 -16.99 -2.68 13.62
C LYS A 133 -15.84 -3.69 13.54
N ALA A 134 -14.72 -3.41 14.19
CA ALA A 134 -13.57 -4.31 14.23
C ALA A 134 -13.93 -5.68 14.83
N SER A 135 -14.70 -5.68 15.93
CA SER A 135 -15.15 -6.93 16.58
C SER A 135 -16.03 -7.78 15.67
N ARG A 136 -16.96 -7.16 14.92
CA ARG A 136 -17.79 -7.87 13.93
C ARG A 136 -16.97 -8.45 12.78
N LEU A 137 -16.06 -7.65 12.21
CA LEU A 137 -15.19 -8.10 11.11
C LEU A 137 -14.26 -9.23 11.55
N ILE A 138 -13.64 -9.11 12.73
CA ILE A 138 -12.80 -10.15 13.32
C ILE A 138 -13.61 -11.42 13.52
N ALA A 139 -14.78 -11.34 14.15
CA ALA A 139 -15.61 -12.52 14.39
C ALA A 139 -16.02 -13.23 13.09
N ARG A 140 -16.32 -12.46 12.03
CA ARG A 140 -16.71 -13.01 10.72
C ARG A 140 -15.56 -13.63 9.94
N MET A 141 -14.33 -13.13 10.11
CA MET A 141 -13.17 -13.51 9.30
C MET A 141 -12.09 -14.30 10.08
N ALA A 142 -12.33 -14.60 11.36
CA ALA A 142 -11.34 -15.20 12.25
C ALA A 142 -10.75 -16.52 11.73
N ASP A 143 -11.56 -17.35 11.08
CA ASP A 143 -11.16 -18.66 10.56
C ASP A 143 -10.59 -18.61 9.13
N ARG A 144 -10.71 -17.46 8.45
CA ARG A 144 -10.24 -17.25 7.07
C ARG A 144 -8.76 -16.91 6.99
N PHE A 145 -8.14 -16.48 8.10
CA PHE A 145 -6.74 -16.05 8.15
C PHE A 145 -5.94 -16.81 9.21
N ALA A 146 -4.61 -16.81 9.08
CA ALA A 146 -3.73 -17.32 10.13
C ALA A 146 -3.89 -16.53 11.43
N ASN A 147 -4.13 -15.21 11.32
CA ASN A 147 -4.66 -14.40 12.40
C ASN A 147 -5.33 -13.13 11.84
N ILE A 148 -6.31 -12.59 12.57
CA ILE A 148 -6.81 -11.24 12.34
C ILE A 148 -6.92 -10.53 13.69
N CYS A 149 -6.52 -9.27 13.74
CA CYS A 149 -6.63 -8.45 14.95
C CYS A 149 -6.87 -6.97 14.58
N ALA A 150 -7.21 -6.18 15.59
CA ALA A 150 -7.34 -4.74 15.46
C ALA A 150 -6.38 -4.01 16.40
N THR A 151 -5.96 -2.84 15.97
CA THR A 151 -5.18 -1.88 16.77
C THR A 151 -5.90 -0.54 16.71
N TYR A 152 -5.74 0.28 17.75
CA TYR A 152 -6.43 1.56 17.85
C TYR A 152 -5.39 2.63 18.08
N HIS A 153 -5.22 3.52 17.10
CA HIS A 153 -4.27 4.64 17.18
C HIS A 153 -4.84 5.74 18.10
N PRO A 154 -4.12 6.16 19.16
CA PRO A 154 -4.59 7.15 20.11
C PRO A 154 -4.79 8.53 19.49
N ALA A 155 -5.84 9.23 19.92
CA ALA A 155 -6.16 10.57 19.43
C ALA A 155 -5.15 11.64 19.87
N ASP A 156 -4.59 11.49 21.09
CA ASP A 156 -3.83 12.54 21.78
C ASP A 156 -2.37 12.13 22.08
N LEU A 157 -1.68 11.50 21.12
CA LEU A 157 -0.27 11.12 21.30
C LEU A 157 0.65 12.35 21.13
N PRO A 158 1.45 12.75 22.15
CA PRO A 158 2.27 13.95 22.07
C PRO A 158 3.32 13.88 20.95
N GLY A 159 3.31 14.88 20.06
CA GLY A 159 4.25 14.96 18.94
C GLY A 159 3.91 14.08 17.74
N ASP A 160 2.77 13.39 17.76
CA ASP A 160 2.29 12.61 16.63
C ASP A 160 1.32 13.42 15.76
N LEU A 161 1.37 13.18 14.45
CA LEU A 161 0.48 13.84 13.48
C LEU A 161 -0.66 12.88 13.14
N VAL A 162 -1.89 13.29 13.43
CA VAL A 162 -3.07 12.47 13.10
C VAL A 162 -3.14 12.21 11.59
N GLY A 163 -3.29 10.95 11.21
CA GLY A 163 -3.47 10.56 9.83
C GLY A 163 -3.09 9.11 9.54
N LYS A 164 -3.35 8.69 8.29
CA LYS A 164 -3.12 7.34 7.78
C LYS A 164 -1.72 6.81 8.09
N SER A 165 -0.70 7.64 7.92
CA SER A 165 0.70 7.25 8.14
C SER A 165 1.00 6.95 9.61
N SER A 166 0.55 7.80 10.55
CA SER A 166 0.76 7.58 11.98
C SER A 166 -0.05 6.38 12.50
N ASN A 167 -1.29 6.22 12.03
CA ASN A 167 -2.09 5.03 12.33
C ASN A 167 -1.40 3.74 11.82
N THR A 168 -0.90 3.76 10.58
CA THR A 168 -0.15 2.62 10.02
C THR A 168 1.11 2.29 10.83
N GLN A 169 1.88 3.32 11.23
CA GLN A 169 3.08 3.14 12.04
C GLN A 169 2.74 2.56 13.43
N TRP A 170 1.67 3.05 14.04
CA TRP A 170 1.16 2.53 15.31
C TRP A 170 0.78 1.06 15.20
N ALA A 171 0.00 0.70 14.18
CA ALA A 171 -0.41 -0.66 13.91
C ALA A 171 0.77 -1.58 13.63
N TYR A 172 1.76 -1.11 12.86
CA TYR A 172 2.99 -1.85 12.59
C TYR A 172 3.76 -2.19 13.88
N ARG A 173 3.95 -1.21 14.78
CA ARG A 173 4.62 -1.44 16.07
C ARG A 173 3.87 -2.46 16.92
N HIS A 174 2.54 -2.40 16.94
CA HIS A 174 1.70 -3.34 17.68
C HIS A 174 1.75 -4.74 17.05
N ALA A 175 1.77 -4.84 15.72
CA ALA A 175 1.92 -6.11 15.01
C ALA A 175 3.26 -6.77 15.34
N LEU A 176 4.35 -6.00 15.35
CA LEU A 176 5.68 -6.49 15.76
C LEU A 176 5.67 -7.02 17.19
N GLN A 177 5.08 -6.28 18.13
CA GLN A 177 4.98 -6.72 19.52
C GLN A 177 4.13 -8.00 19.65
N ARG A 178 2.95 -8.00 19.03
CA ARG A 178 1.99 -9.11 19.09
C ARG A 178 2.53 -10.40 18.48
N TYR A 179 3.27 -10.29 17.37
CA TYR A 179 3.80 -11.44 16.65
C TYR A 179 5.28 -11.72 16.96
N SER A 180 5.92 -10.95 17.85
CA SER A 180 7.35 -11.06 18.19
C SER A 180 7.83 -12.50 18.43
N ALA A 181 7.12 -13.26 19.28
CA ALA A 181 7.49 -14.65 19.58
C ALA A 181 7.49 -15.56 18.35
N LYS A 182 6.58 -15.33 17.39
CA LYS A 182 6.58 -16.03 16.11
C LYS A 182 7.64 -15.45 15.18
N LEU A 183 7.70 -14.13 15.01
CA LEU A 183 8.66 -13.46 14.13
C LEU A 183 10.11 -13.80 14.46
N ASN A 184 10.45 -13.99 15.74
CA ASN A 184 11.79 -14.41 16.17
C ASN A 184 12.17 -15.84 15.74
N GLN A 185 11.19 -16.65 15.29
CA GLN A 185 11.41 -17.99 14.75
C GLN A 185 11.52 -17.97 13.22
N PHE A 186 11.14 -16.87 12.57
CA PHE A 186 11.23 -16.71 11.12
C PHE A 186 12.53 -15.98 10.75
N ASP A 187 13.11 -16.35 9.61
CA ASP A 187 14.04 -15.47 8.92
C ASP A 187 13.28 -14.21 8.47
N ALA A 188 13.81 -13.04 8.83
CA ALA A 188 13.23 -11.75 8.44
C ALA A 188 13.12 -11.59 6.92
N SER A 189 13.98 -12.27 6.14
CA SER A 189 13.90 -12.30 4.67
C SER A 189 12.60 -12.95 4.15
N ARG A 190 11.90 -13.72 4.97
CA ARG A 190 10.65 -14.44 4.65
C ARG A 190 9.41 -13.79 5.27
N VAL A 191 9.56 -12.60 5.87
CA VAL A 191 8.48 -11.83 6.47
C VAL A 191 8.12 -10.66 5.56
N PHE A 192 6.94 -10.72 4.96
CA PHE A 192 6.44 -9.69 4.06
C PHE A 192 5.42 -8.81 4.78
N VAL A 193 5.65 -7.50 4.75
CA VAL A 193 4.71 -6.52 5.30
C VAL A 193 4.04 -5.80 4.14
N THR A 194 2.72 -5.90 4.06
CA THR A 194 1.91 -5.22 3.04
C THR A 194 1.00 -4.21 3.73
N VAL A 195 1.13 -2.95 3.37
CA VAL A 195 0.17 -1.90 3.76
C VAL A 195 -0.73 -1.67 2.57
N GLY A 196 -2.04 -1.84 2.76
CA GLY A 196 -3.02 -1.64 1.71
C GLY A 196 -4.18 -0.78 2.17
N ASP A 197 -4.84 -0.15 1.21
CA ASP A 197 -5.96 0.72 1.50
C ASP A 197 -7.20 -0.12 1.83
N ALA A 198 -8.10 0.43 2.65
CA ALA A 198 -9.30 -0.26 3.11
C ALA A 198 -10.23 -0.71 1.98
N ASP A 199 -10.13 -0.09 0.79
CA ASP A 199 -10.90 -0.33 -0.42
C ASP A 199 -10.09 -1.07 -1.52
N THR A 200 -8.92 -1.60 -1.19
CA THR A 200 -8.09 -2.33 -2.16
C THR A 200 -8.76 -3.65 -2.53
N LEU A 201 -8.91 -3.88 -3.84
CA LEU A 201 -9.33 -5.17 -4.40
C LEU A 201 -8.09 -5.99 -4.75
N TRP A 202 -7.89 -7.09 -4.02
CA TRP A 202 -6.72 -7.96 -4.17
C TRP A 202 -7.00 -9.08 -5.16
N HIS A 203 -6.02 -9.38 -6.02
CA HIS A 203 -6.02 -10.62 -6.80
C HIS A 203 -5.65 -11.78 -5.87
N ASP A 204 -6.30 -12.93 -6.02
CA ASP A 204 -6.06 -14.16 -5.21
C ASP A 204 -4.56 -14.57 -5.16
N GLN A 205 -3.87 -14.44 -6.30
CA GLN A 205 -2.45 -14.73 -6.48
C GLN A 205 -1.50 -13.63 -5.98
N TYR A 206 -2.00 -12.48 -5.52
CA TYR A 206 -1.15 -11.33 -5.16
C TYR A 206 -0.10 -11.69 -4.09
N PHE A 207 -0.53 -12.31 -2.98
CA PHE A 207 0.38 -12.63 -1.87
C PHE A 207 1.38 -13.72 -2.25
N SER A 208 0.94 -14.74 -3.00
CA SER A 208 1.82 -15.76 -3.56
C SER A 208 2.89 -15.17 -4.48
N TYR A 209 2.51 -14.20 -5.33
CA TYR A 209 3.46 -13.50 -6.19
C TYR A 209 4.49 -12.72 -5.39
N ILE A 210 4.06 -11.91 -4.40
CA ILE A 210 4.99 -11.12 -3.57
C ILE A 210 5.97 -12.02 -2.83
N ALA A 211 5.50 -13.14 -2.26
CA ALA A 211 6.35 -14.12 -1.61
C ALA A 211 7.36 -14.73 -2.58
N TYR A 212 6.89 -15.19 -3.75
CA TYR A 212 7.75 -15.78 -4.78
C TYR A 212 8.81 -14.79 -5.27
N ASP A 213 8.39 -13.59 -5.65
CA ASP A 213 9.28 -12.54 -6.17
C ASP A 213 10.32 -12.15 -5.12
N GLY A 214 9.91 -11.98 -3.86
CA GLY A 214 10.80 -11.67 -2.75
C GLY A 214 11.81 -12.76 -2.42
N LEU A 215 11.43 -14.05 -2.50
CA LEU A 215 12.36 -15.17 -2.31
C LEU A 215 13.32 -15.37 -3.50
N CYS A 216 12.96 -14.85 -4.67
CA CYS A 216 13.84 -14.84 -5.85
C CYS A 216 14.75 -13.60 -5.93
N MET A 217 14.54 -12.59 -5.09
CA MET A 217 15.42 -11.42 -5.06
C MET A 217 16.80 -11.79 -4.48
N PRO A 218 17.90 -11.32 -5.11
CA PRO A 218 19.27 -11.63 -4.68
C PRO A 218 19.69 -10.93 -3.40
#